data_AF-A0A9P7GEM7-F1
#
_entry.id   AF-A0A9P7GEM7-F1
#
_cell.length_a   1.000
_cell.length_b   1.000
_cell.length_c   1.000
_cell.angle_alpha   90.00
_cell.angle_beta   90.00
_cell.angle_gamma   90.00
#
_symmetry.space_group_name_H-M   'P 1'
#
loop_
_entity.id
_entity.type
_entity.pdbx_description
1 polymer ?
#
loop_
_entity_poly.entity_id
_entity_poly.type
_entity_poly.pdbx_seq_one_letter_code
_entity_poly.pdbx_strand_id
1 'polypeptide(L)'
;MATSKLFVDPAYIERADDDGFANAFARIENHYFVNDGFMRDGQLLEKQEIDKIRHIPTTVVQGRYDVVCPVRTFLTTLLSYIHKFCVTKATTAYALKKVFPEIDLHIVPDAGHSSREVGIAKLLVEATNKFADL
;
A
#
# COMPACT_ATOMS: atom_id res chain seq x y z
N MET A 1 5.51 1.34 -13.17
CA MET A 1 6.51 2.06 -12.34
C MET A 1 6.35 3.58 -12.36
N ALA A 2 6.09 4.21 -13.51
CA ALA A 2 5.98 5.68 -13.64
C ALA A 2 4.97 6.36 -12.71
N THR A 3 3.98 5.61 -12.21
CA THR A 3 2.92 6.09 -11.31
C THR A 3 3.23 5.93 -9.81
N SER A 4 4.43 5.43 -9.46
CA SER A 4 4.79 5.18 -8.05
C SER A 4 5.13 6.46 -7.29
N LYS A 5 5.73 7.45 -7.97
CA LYS A 5 6.07 8.74 -7.37
C LYS A 5 5.07 9.82 -7.78
N LEU A 6 4.94 10.85 -6.94
CA LEU A 6 4.10 12.02 -7.23
C LEU A 6 4.60 12.77 -8.47
N PHE A 7 5.92 12.92 -8.57
CA PHE A 7 6.58 13.44 -9.76
C PHE A 7 7.35 12.32 -10.45
N VAL A 8 7.31 12.32 -11.78
CA VAL A 8 8.00 11.32 -12.59
C VAL A 8 9.50 11.37 -12.31
N ASP A 9 10.07 10.21 -12.05
CA ASP A 9 11.51 10.02 -11.84
C ASP A 9 12.08 9.23 -13.03
N PRO A 10 12.85 9.88 -13.92
CA PRO A 10 13.41 9.23 -15.10
C PRO A 10 14.29 8.02 -14.77
N ALA A 11 15.10 8.09 -13.70
CA ALA A 11 15.96 6.99 -13.29
C ALA A 11 15.16 5.77 -12.80
N TYR A 12 13.96 6.02 -12.24
CA TYR A 12 13.06 4.95 -11.83
C TYR A 12 12.35 4.27 -13.01
N ILE A 13 12.10 5.02 -14.09
CA ILE A 13 11.57 4.47 -15.34
C ILE A 13 12.62 3.59 -16.01
N GLU A 14 13.85 4.08 -16.16
CA GLU A 14 14.94 3.34 -16.81
C GLU A 14 15.18 1.98 -16.14
N ARG A 15 15.18 1.93 -14.81
CA ARG A 15 15.29 0.67 -14.08
C ARG A 15 14.12 -0.29 -14.35
N ALA A 16 12.92 0.26 -14.55
CA ALA A 16 11.73 -0.54 -14.80
C ALA A 16 11.70 -1.13 -16.21
N ASP A 17 12.47 -0.57 -17.14
CA ASP A 17 12.61 -1.03 -18.52
C ASP A 17 13.58 -2.21 -18.67
N ASP A 18 14.24 -2.64 -17.59
CA ASP A 18 15.01 -3.89 -17.59
C ASP A 18 14.09 -5.12 -17.75
N ASP A 19 14.26 -5.86 -18.84
CA ASP A 19 13.40 -7.00 -19.20
C ASP A 19 13.38 -8.10 -18.13
N GLY A 20 14.52 -8.35 -17.48
CA GLY A 20 14.63 -9.37 -16.43
C GLY A 20 13.79 -9.01 -15.21
N PHE A 21 13.93 -7.77 -14.74
CA PHE A 21 13.12 -7.21 -13.68
C PHE A 21 11.64 -7.16 -14.08
N ALA A 22 11.32 -6.61 -15.25
CA ALA A 22 9.95 -6.42 -15.72
C ALA A 22 9.20 -7.75 -15.84
N ASN A 23 9.82 -8.78 -16.40
CA ASN A 23 9.20 -10.09 -16.55
C ASN A 23 8.95 -10.78 -15.19
N ALA A 24 9.94 -10.75 -14.29
CA ALA A 24 9.78 -11.34 -12.96
C ALA A 24 8.69 -10.61 -12.15
N PHE A 25 8.76 -9.27 -12.13
CA PHE A 25 7.80 -8.40 -11.46
C PHE A 25 6.37 -8.64 -11.98
N ALA A 26 6.17 -8.52 -13.30
CA ALA A 26 4.85 -8.66 -13.91
C ALA A 26 4.25 -10.06 -13.70
N ARG A 27 5.05 -11.12 -13.81
CA ARG A 27 4.55 -12.50 -13.62
C ARG A 27 4.12 -12.76 -12.19
N ILE A 28 4.94 -12.36 -11.22
CA ILE A 28 4.64 -12.61 -9.81
C ILE A 28 3.44 -11.76 -9.37
N GLU A 29 3.43 -10.46 -9.69
CA GLU A 29 2.28 -9.60 -9.38
C GLU A 29 1.00 -10.14 -10.00
N ASN A 30 1.00 -10.40 -11.32
CA ASN A 30 -0.17 -10.92 -12.01
C ASN A 30 -0.62 -12.25 -11.41
N HIS A 31 0.32 -13.15 -11.08
CA HIS A 31 -0.01 -14.44 -10.47
C HIS A 31 -0.76 -14.30 -9.14
N TYR A 32 -0.28 -13.43 -8.22
CA TYR A 32 -1.01 -13.17 -7.00
C TYR A 32 -2.34 -12.46 -7.28
N PHE A 33 -2.36 -11.58 -8.30
CA PHE A 33 -3.54 -10.83 -8.68
C PHE A 33 -4.71 -11.68 -9.16
N VAL A 34 -4.46 -12.59 -10.09
CA VAL A 34 -5.50 -13.47 -10.62
C VAL A 34 -5.96 -14.54 -9.63
N ASN A 35 -5.23 -14.73 -8.54
CA ASN A 35 -5.56 -15.67 -7.46
C ASN A 35 -6.04 -14.96 -6.18
N ASP A 36 -6.40 -13.68 -6.25
CA ASP A 36 -6.92 -12.91 -5.11
C ASP A 36 -6.01 -12.92 -3.87
N GLY A 37 -4.70 -12.96 -4.10
CA GLY A 37 -3.69 -13.08 -3.05
C GLY A 37 -3.77 -14.37 -2.25
N PHE A 38 -4.46 -15.41 -2.76
CA PHE A 38 -4.75 -16.67 -2.08
C PHE A 38 -5.51 -16.49 -0.76
N MET A 39 -6.29 -15.42 -0.65
CA MET A 39 -7.07 -15.07 0.54
C MET A 39 -8.56 -14.97 0.19
N ARG A 40 -9.41 -15.20 1.20
CA ARG A 40 -10.83 -14.85 1.10
C ARG A 40 -11.00 -13.34 0.97
N ASP A 41 -12.14 -12.89 0.45
CA ASP A 41 -12.39 -11.45 0.32
C ASP A 41 -12.50 -10.76 1.69
N GLY A 42 -11.91 -9.58 1.81
CA GLY A 42 -11.90 -8.80 3.06
C GLY A 42 -11.13 -9.42 4.23
N GLN A 43 -10.49 -10.59 4.08
CA GLN A 43 -9.91 -11.37 5.19
C GLN A 43 -9.04 -10.52 6.14
N LEU A 44 -8.16 -9.67 5.61
CA LEU A 44 -7.25 -8.85 6.43
C LEU A 44 -7.93 -7.76 7.27
N LEU A 45 -9.17 -7.39 6.92
CA LEU A 45 -9.98 -6.37 7.62
C LEU A 45 -10.97 -6.97 8.61
N GLU A 46 -11.12 -8.29 8.60
CA GLU A 46 -11.99 -8.97 9.54
C GLU A 46 -11.52 -8.71 10.98
N LYS A 47 -12.46 -8.38 11.87
CA LYS A 47 -12.14 -8.06 13.26
C LYS A 47 -11.33 -9.16 13.93
N GLN A 48 -11.70 -10.43 13.73
CA GLN A 48 -10.96 -11.58 14.27
C GLN A 48 -9.51 -11.68 13.76
N GLU A 49 -9.21 -11.19 12.56
CA GLU A 49 -7.84 -11.20 12.01
C GLU A 49 -7.04 -10.01 12.56
N ILE A 50 -7.67 -8.83 12.66
CA ILE A 50 -7.08 -7.65 13.29
C ILE A 50 -6.79 -7.88 14.77
N ASP A 51 -7.70 -8.52 15.49
CA ASP A 51 -7.57 -8.81 16.92
C ASP A 51 -6.31 -9.64 17.24
N LYS A 52 -5.83 -10.45 16.28
CA LYS A 52 -4.57 -11.22 16.42
C LYS A 52 -3.33 -10.34 16.49
N ILE A 53 -3.36 -9.14 15.90
CA ILE A 53 -2.19 -8.23 15.82
C ILE A 53 -2.37 -6.94 16.61
N ARG A 54 -3.55 -6.73 17.23
CA ARG A 54 -3.89 -5.51 17.97
C ARG A 54 -2.89 -5.06 19.03
N HIS A 55 -2.19 -6.03 19.62
CA HIS A 55 -1.20 -5.80 20.66
C HIS A 55 0.16 -5.34 20.11
N ILE A 56 0.37 -5.38 18.79
CA ILE A 56 1.62 -4.99 18.14
C ILE A 56 1.58 -3.48 17.86
N PRO A 57 2.54 -2.70 18.38
CA PRO A 57 2.67 -1.29 18.02
C PRO A 57 2.81 -1.14 16.51
N THR A 58 1.91 -0.38 15.89
CA THR A 58 1.79 -0.30 14.43
C THR A 58 1.69 1.15 13.98
N THR A 59 2.59 1.55 13.09
CA THR A 59 2.55 2.84 12.38
C THR A 59 2.28 2.60 10.90
N VAL A 60 1.33 3.33 10.34
CA VAL A 60 0.98 3.31 8.91
C VAL A 60 1.27 4.67 8.30
N VAL A 61 2.06 4.69 7.23
CA VAL A 61 2.41 5.91 6.48
C VAL A 61 1.87 5.76 5.06
N GLN A 62 1.06 6.70 4.60
CA GLN A 62 0.39 6.63 3.30
C GLN A 62 0.48 7.96 2.56
N GLY A 63 0.89 7.95 1.29
CA GLY A 63 0.85 9.14 0.45
C GLY A 63 -0.58 9.51 0.05
N ARG A 64 -0.91 10.80 0.11
CA ARG A 64 -2.23 11.34 -0.26
C ARG A 64 -2.60 11.03 -1.71
N TYR A 65 -1.62 11.06 -2.59
CA TYR A 65 -1.76 10.90 -4.04
C TYR A 65 -1.27 9.52 -4.51
N ASP A 66 -1.22 8.53 -3.62
CA ASP A 66 -0.99 7.15 -4.02
C ASP A 66 -2.13 6.67 -4.94
N VAL A 67 -1.81 6.45 -6.22
CA VAL A 67 -2.75 5.92 -7.22
C VAL A 67 -2.59 4.43 -7.44
N VAL A 68 -1.57 3.80 -6.83
CA VAL A 68 -1.32 2.36 -6.90
C VAL A 68 -2.15 1.66 -5.81
N CYS A 69 -2.10 2.19 -4.59
CA CYS A 69 -2.88 1.76 -3.44
C CYS A 69 -3.61 2.98 -2.82
N PRO A 70 -4.78 3.38 -3.35
CA PRO A 70 -5.44 4.61 -2.93
C PRO A 70 -5.75 4.71 -1.43
N VAL A 71 -5.58 5.91 -0.85
CA VAL A 71 -5.90 6.22 0.56
C VAL A 71 -7.34 5.85 0.92
N ARG A 72 -8.24 6.02 -0.06
CA ARG A 72 -9.64 5.62 0.00
C ARG A 72 -10.03 5.03 -1.34
N THR A 73 -10.24 3.73 -1.37
CA THR A 73 -11.02 3.09 -2.43
C THR A 73 -12.50 3.32 -2.12
N PHE A 74 -13.21 3.89 -3.08
CA PHE A 74 -14.62 4.25 -2.97
C PHE A 74 -15.43 2.95 -2.74
N LEU A 75 -15.98 2.77 -1.54
CA LEU A 75 -16.81 1.62 -1.13
C LEU A 75 -18.20 1.56 -1.80
N THR A 76 -18.37 2.13 -3.01
CA THR A 76 -19.67 2.06 -3.69
C THR A 76 -19.50 1.73 -5.17
N THR A 77 -19.86 0.48 -5.50
CA THR A 77 -20.67 0.07 -6.67
C THR A 77 -20.23 0.40 -8.10
N LEU A 78 -19.18 1.19 -8.34
CA LEU A 78 -18.79 1.66 -9.68
C LEU A 78 -17.50 1.03 -10.23
N LEU A 79 -16.80 0.21 -9.44
CA LEU A 79 -15.52 -0.40 -9.83
C LEU A 79 -15.62 -1.88 -10.20
N SER A 80 -16.81 -2.44 -10.41
CA SER A 80 -16.97 -3.83 -10.90
C SER A 80 -16.21 -4.12 -12.21
N TYR A 81 -15.76 -3.10 -12.94
CA TYR A 81 -14.93 -3.23 -14.15
C TYR A 81 -13.41 -3.08 -13.93
N ILE A 82 -12.95 -2.48 -12.82
CA ILE A 82 -11.51 -2.24 -12.53
C ILE A 82 -10.96 -3.23 -11.48
N HIS A 83 -11.79 -4.13 -10.95
CA HIS A 83 -11.40 -5.13 -9.93
C HIS A 83 -10.25 -6.06 -10.34
N LYS A 84 -9.88 -6.15 -11.63
CA LYS A 84 -8.79 -7.02 -12.08
C LYS A 84 -7.41 -6.36 -12.17
N PHE A 85 -7.31 -5.04 -12.02
CA PHE A 85 -6.02 -4.34 -12.21
C PHE A 85 -5.53 -3.58 -10.97
N CYS A 86 -6.37 -3.41 -9.95
CA CYS A 86 -5.97 -2.74 -8.71
C CYS A 86 -5.46 -3.78 -7.70
N VAL A 87 -4.13 -3.86 -7.59
CA VAL A 87 -3.32 -4.36 -6.47
C VAL A 87 -4.14 -5.15 -5.43
N THR A 88 -4.11 -6.48 -5.55
CA THR A 88 -4.86 -7.46 -4.74
C THR A 88 -5.19 -7.00 -3.35
N LYS A 89 -6.47 -6.69 -3.12
CA LYS A 89 -7.05 -6.51 -1.79
C LYS A 89 -6.17 -5.65 -0.86
N ALA A 90 -5.49 -4.66 -1.43
CA ALA A 90 -4.77 -3.67 -0.65
C ALA A 90 -5.82 -2.94 0.19
N THR A 91 -5.82 -3.29 1.47
CA THR A 91 -6.66 -2.62 2.45
C THR A 91 -6.22 -1.16 2.48
N THR A 92 -7.15 -0.25 2.19
CA THR A 92 -6.84 1.19 2.22
C THR A 92 -6.45 1.58 3.65
N ALA A 93 -5.47 2.47 3.80
CA ALA A 93 -5.05 2.93 5.13
C ALA A 93 -6.23 3.48 5.96
N TYR A 94 -7.23 4.09 5.29
CA TYR A 94 -8.44 4.57 5.93
C TYR A 94 -9.38 3.43 6.40
N ALA A 95 -9.55 2.37 5.61
CA ALA A 95 -10.35 1.21 6.02
C ALA A 95 -9.69 0.47 7.19
N LEU A 96 -8.36 0.32 7.16
CA LEU A 96 -7.61 -0.27 8.27
C LEU A 96 -7.81 0.52 9.56
N LYS A 97 -7.68 1.86 9.51
CA LYS A 97 -7.88 2.72 10.68
C LYS A 97 -9.28 2.62 11.29
N LYS A 98 -10.31 2.28 10.50
CA LYS A 98 -11.68 2.07 11.02
C LYS A 98 -11.81 0.81 11.87
N VAL A 99 -11.15 -0.28 11.46
CA VAL A 99 -11.24 -1.58 12.17
C VAL A 99 -10.11 -1.75 13.21
N PHE A 100 -9.01 -1.02 13.03
CA PHE A 100 -7.85 -0.99 13.90
C PHE A 100 -7.57 0.47 14.35
N PRO A 101 -8.44 1.05 15.22
CA PRO A 101 -8.36 2.45 15.61
C PRO A 101 -7.10 2.83 16.40
N GLU A 102 -6.39 1.86 16.98
CA GLU A 102 -5.17 2.07 17.77
C GLU A 102 -3.93 2.36 16.93
N ILE A 103 -3.93 2.06 15.62
CA ILE A 103 -2.76 2.30 14.76
C ILE A 103 -2.44 3.78 14.68
N ASP A 104 -1.16 4.13 14.61
CA ASP A 104 -0.72 5.48 14.33
C ASP A 104 -0.73 5.71 12.80
N LEU A 105 -1.68 6.48 12.28
CA LEU A 105 -1.87 6.70 10.84
C LEU A 105 -1.41 8.09 10.43
N HIS A 106 -0.42 8.15 9.53
CA HIS A 106 0.09 9.37 8.93
C HIS A 106 -0.24 9.43 7.44
N ILE A 107 -0.89 10.52 7.02
CA ILE A 107 -1.13 10.79 5.59
C ILE A 107 -0.19 11.90 5.13
N VAL A 108 0.69 11.58 4.19
CA VAL A 108 1.67 12.53 3.65
C VAL A 108 1.02 13.32 2.51
N PRO A 109 0.85 14.65 2.66
CA PRO A 109 0.02 15.44 1.75
C PRO A 109 0.57 15.53 0.32
N ASP A 110 1.89 15.44 0.15
CA ASP A 110 2.63 15.67 -1.10
C ASP A 110 3.43 14.43 -1.53
N ALA A 111 2.83 13.24 -1.38
CA ALA A 111 3.49 11.98 -1.75
C ALA A 111 2.56 11.01 -2.51
N GLY A 112 3.17 10.22 -3.39
CA GLY A 112 2.56 9.09 -4.10
C GLY A 112 2.67 7.76 -3.33
N HIS A 113 2.93 6.67 -4.05
CA HIS A 113 3.06 5.32 -3.51
C HIS A 113 4.44 5.02 -2.93
N SER A 114 5.49 5.57 -3.54
CA SER A 114 6.87 5.17 -3.29
C SER A 114 7.29 5.44 -1.85
N SER A 115 7.88 4.44 -1.19
CA SER A 115 8.50 4.61 0.13
C SER A 115 9.68 5.59 0.15
N ARG A 116 10.14 6.04 -1.03
CA ARG A 116 11.23 6.99 -1.22
C ARG A 116 10.76 8.43 -1.45
N GLU A 117 9.46 8.70 -1.36
CA GLU A 117 8.96 10.08 -1.26
C GLU A 117 9.52 10.74 -0.01
N VAL A 118 9.94 12.00 -0.10
CA VAL A 118 10.67 12.69 1.00
C VAL A 118 9.87 12.64 2.31
N GLY A 119 8.57 12.97 2.26
CA GLY A 119 7.70 12.93 3.44
C GLY A 119 7.44 11.52 3.97
N ILE A 120 7.34 10.52 3.08
CA ILE A 120 7.14 9.11 3.49
C ILE A 120 8.41 8.58 4.15
N ALA A 121 9.56 8.73 3.50
CA ALA A 121 10.84 8.25 4.00
C ALA A 121 11.17 8.84 5.38
N LYS A 122 10.92 10.13 5.59
CA LYS A 122 11.09 10.79 6.88
C LYS A 122 10.27 10.11 7.98
N LEU A 123 8.97 9.91 7.77
CA LEU A 123 8.09 9.28 8.75
C LEU A 123 8.43 7.81 8.98
N LEU A 124 8.89 7.08 7.95
CA LEU A 124 9.37 5.71 8.11
C LEU A 124 10.60 5.67 9.02
N VAL A 125 11.57 6.58 8.83
CA VAL A 125 12.75 6.69 9.70
C VAL A 125 12.36 7.05 11.14
N GLU A 126 11.45 8.01 11.32
CA GLU A 126 10.93 8.39 12.63
C GLU A 126 10.23 7.22 13.33
N ALA A 127 9.41 6.45 12.59
CA ALA A 127 8.75 5.26 13.11
C ALA A 127 9.76 4.17 13.51
N THR A 128 10.79 3.91 12.68
CA THR A 128 11.83 2.94 13.02
C THR A 128 12.64 3.36 14.23
N ASN A 129 12.95 4.65 14.38
CA ASN A 129 13.65 5.16 15.56
C ASN A 129 12.80 4.99 16.82
N LYS A 130 11.50 5.31 16.75
CA LYS A 130 10.56 5.10 17.86
C LYS A 130 10.48 3.64 18.30
N PHE A 131 10.56 2.70 17.36
CA PHE A 131 10.52 1.26 17.65
C PHE A 131 11.87 0.68 18.07
N ALA A 132 12.97 1.39 17.90
CA ALA A 132 14.29 0.93 18.33
C ALA A 132 14.42 0.84 19.87
N ASP A 133 13.59 1.60 20.59
CA ASP A 133 13.60 1.68 22.05
C ASP A 133 12.51 0.81 22.73
N LEU A 134 11.79 -0.04 21.96
CA LEU A 134 10.75 -0.96 22.46
C LEU A 134 11.32 -2.29 22.95
#